data_AF-A0A0A0L4H7-F1
#
_entry.id   AF-A0A0A0L4H7-F1
#
_cell.length_a   1.000
_cell.length_b   1.000
_cell.length_c   1.000
_cell.angle_alpha   90.00
_cell.angle_beta   90.00
_cell.angle_gamma   90.00
#
_symmetry.space_group_name_H-M   'P 1'
#
loop_
_entity.id
_entity.type
_entity.pdbx_description
1 polymer ?
#
loop_
_entity_poly.entity_id
_entity_poly.type
_entity_poly.pdbx_seq_one_letter_code
_entity_poly.pdbx_strand_id
1 'polypeptide(L)' 'MWIGTVPRVHIMDPEQLKTVFSFINDFQRPTMNPLLKLFTNGLFSHEGQKWVKHRKIISPAFHLKKLKVSTHEVK' A
#
# COMPACT_ATOMS: atom_id res chain seq x y z
N MET A 1 -10.61 -14.06 11.44
CA MET A 1 -10.48 -13.52 12.82
C MET A 1 -11.41 -12.31 12.94
N TRP A 2 -12.06 -12.09 14.07
CA TRP A 2 -12.94 -10.93 14.26
C TRP A 2 -12.15 -9.74 14.81
N ILE A 3 -12.42 -8.54 14.32
CA ILE A 3 -11.93 -7.29 14.93
C ILE A 3 -13.15 -6.46 15.30
N GLY A 4 -13.46 -6.42 16.59
CA GLY A 4 -14.72 -5.88 17.08
C GLY A 4 -15.89 -6.63 16.47
N THR A 5 -16.85 -5.90 15.91
CA THR A 5 -18.02 -6.45 15.22
C THR A 5 -17.77 -6.78 13.74
N VAL A 6 -16.56 -6.54 13.23
CA VAL A 6 -16.23 -6.72 11.82
C VAL A 6 -15.45 -8.03 11.60
N PRO A 7 -16.01 -9.00 10.86
CA PRO A 7 -15.29 -10.23 10.54
C PRO A 7 -14.18 -9.94 9.53
N ARG A 8 -13.01 -10.55 9.71
CA ARG A 8 -11.89 -10.51 8.75
C ARG A 8 -11.53 -11.91 8.26
N VAL A 9 -11.37 -12.01 6.95
CA VAL A 9 -10.87 -13.20 6.25
C VAL A 9 -9.39 -13.02 5.97
N HIS A 10 -8.60 -14.04 6.31
CA HIS A 10 -7.16 -14.08 6.02
C HIS A 10 -6.93 -15.10 4.91
N ILE A 11 -6.32 -14.65 3.82
CA ILE A 11 -5.97 -15.48 2.67
C ILE A 11 -4.45 -15.69 2.74
N MET A 12 -4.04 -16.94 2.91
CA MET A 12 -2.62 -17.33 3.01
C MET A 12 -2.10 -18.03 1.75
N ASP A 13 -3.00 -18.42 0.85
CA ASP A 13 -2.65 -19.08 -0.40
C ASP A 13 -2.14 -18.05 -1.43
N PRO A 14 -0.91 -18.23 -1.97
CA PRO A 14 -0.30 -17.27 -2.89
C PRO A 14 -1.06 -17.10 -4.21
N GLU A 15 -1.77 -18.13 -4.70
CA GLU A 15 -2.54 -18.03 -5.95
C GLU A 15 -3.75 -17.11 -5.76
N GLN A 16 -4.51 -17.32 -4.69
CA GLN A 16 -5.61 -16.44 -4.31
C GLN A 16 -5.13 -15.01 -4.01
N LEU A 17 -3.95 -14.87 -3.40
CA LEU A 17 -3.37 -13.55 -3.11
C LEU A 17 -3.13 -12.75 -4.40
N LYS A 18 -2.52 -13.38 -5.42
CA LYS A 18 -2.28 -12.75 -6.73
C LYS A 18 -3.59 -12.28 -7.37
N THR A 19 -4.61 -13.12 -7.30
CA THR A 19 -5.95 -12.83 -7.82
C THR A 19 -6.56 -11.62 -7.13
N VAL A 20 -6.59 -11.61 -5.79
CA VAL A 20 -7.10 -10.48 -4.99
C VAL A 20 -6.33 -9.19 -5.26
N PHE A 21 -4.99 -9.25 -5.35
CA PHE A 21 -4.17 -8.08 -5.67
C PHE A 21 -4.33 -7.57 -7.10
N SER A 22 -4.80 -8.42 -8.02
CA SER A 22 -5.09 -8.02 -9.41
C SER A 22 -6.42 -7.25 -9.49
N PHE A 23 -7.40 -7.61 -8.64
CA PHE A 23 -8.70 -6.95 -8.52
C PHE A 23 -8.67 -5.74 -7.57
N ILE A 24 -7.73 -4.81 -7.80
CA ILE A 24 -7.53 -3.60 -6.97
C ILE A 24 -8.75 -2.67 -6.94
N ASN A 25 -9.63 -2.73 -7.94
CA ASN A 25 -10.86 -1.93 -7.96
C ASN A 25 -12.00 -2.55 -7.15
N ASP A 26 -12.04 -3.89 -7.04
CA ASP A 26 -13.12 -4.60 -6.35
C ASP A 26 -12.81 -4.76 -4.86
N PHE A 27 -11.52 -4.94 -4.52
CA PHE A 27 -11.06 -5.01 -3.15
C PHE A 27 -10.41 -3.70 -2.72
N GLN A 28 -11.20 -2.85 -2.07
CA GLN A 28 -10.68 -1.65 -1.41
C GLN A 28 -9.77 -2.01 -0.24
N ARG A 29 -8.77 -1.18 0.02
CA ARG A 29 -7.87 -1.33 1.16
C ARG A 29 -8.69 -1.34 2.46
N PRO A 30 -8.31 -2.18 3.44
CA PRO A 30 -8.99 -2.20 4.72
C PRO A 30 -9.05 -0.80 5.32
N THR A 31 -10.23 -0.40 5.80
CA THR A 31 -10.42 0.92 6.41
C THR A 31 -9.43 1.09 7.55
N MET A 32 -8.56 2.10 7.40
CA MET A 32 -7.54 2.39 8.39
C MET A 32 -8.17 3.04 9.62
N ASN A 33 -7.57 2.85 10.79
CA ASN A 33 -8.06 3.43 12.05
C ASN A 33 -8.25 4.95 11.86
N PRO A 34 -9.44 5.51 12.18
CA PRO A 34 -9.72 6.94 12.06
C PRO A 34 -8.66 7.85 12.70
N LEU A 35 -8.06 7.40 13.80
CA LEU A 35 -6.97 8.11 14.47
C LEU A 35 -5.70 8.19 13.62
N LEU A 36 -5.32 7.08 12.97
CA LEU A 36 -4.18 7.06 12.05
C LEU A 36 -4.45 7.89 10.79
N LYS A 37 -5.70 7.92 10.32
CA LYS A 37 -6.10 8.67 9.11
C LYS A 37 -5.78 10.16 9.21
N LEU A 38 -5.88 10.76 10.41
CA LEU A 38 -5.52 12.16 10.67
C LEU A 38 -4.03 12.43 10.48
N PHE A 39 -3.16 11.49 10.85
CA PHE A 39 -1.71 11.64 10.72
C PHE A 39 -1.20 11.24 9.34
N THR A 40 -1.90 10.35 8.65
CA THR A 40 -1.46 9.78 7.37
C THR A 40 -2.37 10.19 6.23
N ASN A 41 -2.45 11.48 5.93
CA ASN A 41 -3.10 11.96 4.70
C ASN A 41 -2.26 11.65 3.42
N GLY A 42 -1.37 10.66 3.48
CA GLY A 42 -0.38 10.34 2.45
C GLY A 42 -0.79 9.24 1.49
N LEU A 43 0.18 8.77 0.69
CA LEU A 43 0.01 7.75 -0.37
C LEU A 43 -0.73 6.49 0.11
N PHE A 44 -0.61 6.09 1.37
CA PHE A 44 -1.27 4.91 1.90
C PHE A 44 -2.79 5.06 2.09
N SER A 45 -3.27 6.29 2.30
CA SER A 45 -4.69 6.60 2.52
C SER A 45 -5.44 6.96 1.24
N HIS A 46 -4.73 7.18 0.12
CA HIS A 46 -5.36 7.52 -1.16
C HIS A 46 -5.59 6.24 -1.97
N GLU A 47 -6.73 6.18 -2.66
CA GLU A 47 -7.13 5.03 -3.47
C GLU A 47 -7.44 5.47 -4.92
N GLY A 48 -7.41 4.52 -5.86
CA GLY A 48 -7.68 4.78 -7.28
C GLY A 48 -6.77 5.83 -7.93
N GLN A 49 -7.36 6.76 -8.68
CA GLN A 49 -6.64 7.76 -9.48
C GLN A 49 -5.70 8.67 -8.66
N LYS A 50 -6.09 9.03 -7.43
CA LYS A 50 -5.25 9.85 -6.55
C LYS A 50 -3.99 9.09 -6.13
N TRP A 51 -4.12 7.81 -5.83
CA TRP A 51 -2.98 6.93 -5.53
C TRP A 51 -2.04 6.79 -6.72
N VAL A 52 -2.58 6.54 -7.91
CA VAL A 52 -1.79 6.39 -9.14
C VAL A 52 -0.98 7.64 -9.42
N LYS A 53 -1.59 8.84 -9.31
CA LYS A 53 -0.90 10.12 -9.49
C LYS A 53 0.23 10.31 -8.49
N HIS A 54 -0.04 10.12 -7.20
CA HIS A 54 0.96 10.29 -6.16
C HIS A 54 2.11 9.27 -6.31
N ARG A 55 1.80 8.01 -6.62
CA ARG A 55 2.81 6.96 -6.87
C ARG A 55 3.68 7.29 -8.07
N LYS A 56 3.11 7.83 -9.15
CA LYS A 56 3.87 8.21 -10.36
C LYS A 56 4.88 9.33 -10.08
N ILE A 57 4.53 10.29 -9.24
CA ILE A 57 5.42 11.40 -8.85
C ILE A 57 6.57 10.90 -7.98
N ILE A 58 6.29 9.95 -7.08
CA ILE A 58 7.23 9.47 -6.08
C ILE A 58 8.14 8.35 -6.64
N SER A 59 7.65 7.52 -7.56
CA SER A 59 8.38 6.38 -8.13
C SER A 59 9.81 6.67 -8.64
N PRO A 60 10.10 7.82 -9.27
CA PRO A 60 11.45 8.12 -9.75
C PRO A 60 12.51 8.19 -8.64
N ALA A 61 12.12 8.59 -7.43
CA ALA A 61 13.02 8.63 -6.27
C ALA A 61 13.41 7.21 -5.79
N PHE A 62 12.57 6.21 -6.06
CA PHE A 62 12.77 4.82 -5.67
C PHE A 62 13.40 3.95 -6.77
N HIS A 63 13.94 4.55 -7.83
CA HIS A 63 14.71 3.81 -8.82
C HIS A 63 16.03 3.30 -8.21
N LEU A 64 16.45 2.07 -8.57
CA LEU A 64 17.63 1.39 -8.02
C LEU A 64 18.90 2.25 -8.01
N LYS A 65 19.11 3.08 -9.05
CA LYS A 65 20.25 4.01 -9.12
C LYS A 65 20.22 5.08 -8.02
N LYS A 66 19.04 5.56 -7.64
CA LYS A 66 18.85 6.56 -6.57
C LYS A 66 18.88 5.91 -5.19
N LEU A 67 18.39 4.67 -5.06
CA LEU A 67 18.45 3.89 -3.83
C LEU A 67 19.89 3.53 -3.42
N LYS A 68 20.75 3.19 -4.40
CA LYS A 68 22.18 2.94 -4.14
C LYS A 68 22.94 4.18 -3.69
N VAL A 69 22.48 5.38 -4.06
CA VAL A 69 23.12 6.63 -3.63
C VAL A 69 22.71 7.00 -2.21
N SER A 70 21.50 6.63 -1.76
CA SER A 70 21.07 6.84 -0.37
C SER A 70 21.71 5.87 0.62
N THR A 71 22.08 4.68 0.16
CA THR A 71 22.89 3.74 0.94
C THR A 71 24.34 4.02 0.60
N HIS A 72 24.99 4.93 1.33
CA HIS A 72 26.44 5.10 1.23
C HIS A 72 27.10 3.71 1.23
N GLU A 73 27.71 3.30 0.12
CA GLU A 73 28.69 2.22 0.10
C GLU A 73 29.83 2.69 1.00
N VAL A 74 29.74 2.35 2.29
CA VAL A 74 30.90 2.25 3.16
C VAL A 74 31.72 1.13 2.56
N LYS A 75 32.73 1.54 1.79
CA LYS A 75 33.76 0.69 1.21
C LYS A 75 34.52 -0.05 2.30
#